data_AF-A0A9P7BIE4-F1
#
_entry.id   AF-A0A9P7BIE4-F1
#
_cell.length_a   1.000
_cell.length_b   1.000
_cell.length_c   1.000
_cell.angle_alpha   90.00
_cell.angle_beta   90.00
_cell.angle_gamma   90.00
#
_symmetry.space_group_name_H-M   'P 1'
#
loop_
_entity.id
_entity.type
_entity.pdbx_description
1 polymer ?
#
loop_
_entity_poly.entity_id
_entity_poly.type
_entity_poly.pdbx_seq_one_letter_code
_entity_poly.pdbx_strand_id
1 'polypeptide(L)'
;MRVTPLYEESFVCIADKQHAGLRGRKLTLDRYVALPHALFVPSDDGSARGVIDASLARLGRKRRVACTFAHIVALPHAVVGTDLIATLARRAALRLAGQALRLRPLPPEVDPGPFGSDMVSSRRAPADAALAWLQGLIQRAVKDLTD
;
A
#
# COMPACT_ATOMS: atom_id res chain seq x y z
N MET A 1 -4.23 -25.33 5.88
CA MET A 1 -3.25 -24.37 6.44
C MET A 1 -3.86 -23.73 7.68
N ARG A 2 -3.05 -23.19 8.59
CA ARG A 2 -3.49 -22.36 9.71
C ARG A 2 -3.17 -20.91 9.36
N VAL A 3 -4.16 -20.04 9.52
CA VAL A 3 -4.03 -18.60 9.36
C VAL A 3 -4.05 -17.98 10.76
N THR A 4 -3.14 -17.07 11.03
CA THR A 4 -3.09 -16.33 12.30
C THR A 4 -2.98 -14.84 12.00
N PRO A 5 -3.99 -14.04 12.36
CA PRO A 5 -3.93 -12.59 12.18
C PRO A 5 -2.74 -12.00 12.91
N LEU A 6 -1.99 -11.12 12.24
CA LEU A 6 -0.89 -10.39 12.86
C LEU A 6 -1.30 -8.95 13.15
N TYR A 7 -1.76 -8.22 12.14
CA TYR A 7 -2.16 -6.82 12.29
C TYR A 7 -3.05 -6.34 11.13
N GLU A 8 -3.72 -5.21 11.35
CA GLU A 8 -4.40 -4.48 10.28
C GLU A 8 -3.47 -3.44 9.64
N GLU A 9 -3.60 -3.30 8.34
CA GLU A 9 -2.91 -2.33 7.49
C GLU A 9 -3.93 -1.45 6.78
N SER A 10 -3.49 -0.27 6.35
CA SER A 10 -4.28 0.70 5.58
C SER A 10 -3.50 1.16 4.36
N PHE A 11 -4.19 1.74 3.38
CA PHE A 11 -3.55 2.35 2.22
C PHE A 11 -3.36 3.86 2.42
N VAL A 12 -2.25 4.37 1.90
CA VAL A 12 -2.01 5.82 1.77
C VAL A 12 -1.51 6.13 0.37
N CYS A 13 -1.72 7.38 -0.03
CA CYS A 13 -1.13 7.92 -1.24
C CYS A 13 0.17 8.66 -0.89
N ILE A 14 1.24 8.39 -1.63
CA ILE A 14 2.48 9.18 -1.60
C ILE A 14 2.54 10.12 -2.79
N ALA A 15 3.04 11.31 -2.53
CA ALA A 15 3.35 12.32 -3.54
C ALA A 15 4.59 13.08 -3.13
N ASP A 16 5.28 13.68 -4.10
CA ASP A 16 6.39 14.59 -3.81
C ASP A 16 5.94 15.75 -2.89
N LYS A 17 6.78 16.13 -1.92
CA LYS A 17 6.51 17.24 -0.99
C LYS A 17 6.25 18.56 -1.71
N GLN A 18 6.92 18.75 -2.83
CA GLN A 18 6.88 19.91 -3.68
C GLN A 18 5.84 19.80 -4.80
N HIS A 19 5.08 18.70 -4.88
CA HIS A 19 4.06 18.46 -5.91
C HIS A 19 3.08 19.63 -6.07
N ALA A 20 3.19 20.38 -7.17
CA ALA A 20 2.47 21.64 -7.39
C ALA A 20 0.95 21.51 -7.24
N GLY A 21 0.35 20.44 -7.76
CA GLY A 21 -1.09 20.19 -7.67
C GLY A 21 -1.64 19.92 -6.25
N LEU A 22 -0.77 19.56 -5.29
CA LEU A 22 -1.16 19.05 -3.98
C LEU A 22 -0.65 19.88 -2.79
N ARG A 23 0.23 20.86 -3.01
CA ARG A 23 0.69 21.77 -1.94
C ARG A 23 -0.49 22.45 -1.23
N GLY A 24 -0.57 22.29 0.09
CA GLY A 24 -1.63 22.87 0.93
C GLY A 24 -3.06 22.38 0.65
N ARG A 25 -3.23 21.36 -0.20
CA ARG A 25 -4.54 20.92 -0.69
C ARG A 25 -4.82 19.48 -0.28
N LYS A 26 -6.10 19.17 -0.04
CA LYS A 26 -6.57 17.78 0.17
C LYS A 26 -6.51 17.00 -1.14
N LEU A 27 -6.30 15.70 -1.04
CA LEU A 27 -6.39 14.77 -2.16
C LEU A 27 -7.85 14.30 -2.28
N THR A 28 -8.64 15.02 -3.07
CA THR A 28 -10.03 14.62 -3.38
C THR A 28 -10.06 13.52 -4.44
N LEU A 29 -11.21 12.85 -4.59
CA LEU A 29 -11.40 11.84 -5.64
C LEU A 29 -11.07 12.37 -7.03
N ASP A 30 -11.57 13.56 -7.39
CA ASP A 30 -11.31 14.15 -8.71
C ASP A 30 -9.83 14.43 -8.96
N ARG A 31 -9.12 14.90 -7.93
CA ARG A 31 -7.66 15.10 -8.01
C ARG A 31 -6.93 13.77 -8.13
N TYR A 32 -7.34 12.78 -7.34
CA TYR A 32 -6.75 11.46 -7.36
C TYR A 32 -6.82 10.85 -8.76
N VAL A 33 -7.97 10.89 -9.43
CA VAL A 33 -8.09 10.29 -10.77
C VAL A 33 -7.43 11.12 -11.89
N ALA A 34 -7.32 12.45 -11.71
CA ALA A 34 -6.72 13.35 -12.69
C ALA A 34 -5.18 13.31 -12.70
N LEU A 35 -4.56 13.01 -11.56
CA LEU A 35 -3.10 12.87 -11.44
C LEU A 35 -2.61 11.56 -12.07
N PRO A 36 -1.38 11.52 -12.61
CA PRO A 36 -0.77 10.29 -13.12
C PRO A 36 -0.32 9.36 -11.99
N HIS A 37 -0.54 8.06 -12.14
CA HIS A 37 -0.22 7.05 -11.12
C HIS A 37 0.99 6.23 -11.50
N ALA A 38 1.94 6.13 -10.58
CA ALA A 38 2.87 5.01 -10.50
C ALA A 38 2.18 3.86 -9.77
N LEU A 39 1.98 2.74 -10.47
CA LEU A 39 1.22 1.61 -9.96
C LEU A 39 2.12 0.42 -9.64
N PHE A 40 2.06 -0.07 -8.41
CA PHE A 40 2.59 -1.38 -8.06
C PHE A 40 1.62 -2.50 -8.48
N VAL A 41 2.12 -3.44 -9.31
CA VAL A 41 1.43 -4.66 -9.71
C VAL A 41 2.36 -5.84 -9.40
N PRO A 42 2.10 -6.63 -8.34
CA PRO A 42 3.02 -7.69 -7.90
C PRO A 42 3.11 -8.88 -8.88
N SER A 43 2.09 -9.10 -9.70
CA SER A 43 2.05 -10.16 -10.70
C SER A 43 1.69 -9.53 -12.03
N ASP A 44 2.51 -9.72 -13.05
CA ASP A 44 2.22 -9.23 -14.40
C ASP A 44 1.14 -10.10 -15.07
N ASP A 45 -0.11 -9.87 -14.67
CA ASP A 45 -1.28 -10.42 -15.36
C ASP A 45 -1.70 -9.56 -16.56
N GLY A 46 -0.89 -8.56 -16.94
CA GLY A 46 -1.18 -7.60 -18.00
C GLY A 46 -2.38 -6.70 -17.73
N SER A 47 -3.03 -6.79 -16.56
CA SER A 47 -4.28 -6.06 -16.29
C SER A 47 -4.03 -4.57 -15.99
N ALA A 48 -2.82 -4.23 -15.55
CA ALA A 48 -2.47 -2.91 -14.99
C ALA A 48 -3.49 -2.44 -13.92
N ARG A 49 -4.08 -3.38 -13.16
CA ARG A 49 -5.04 -3.11 -12.09
C ARG A 49 -4.41 -3.35 -10.73
N GLY A 50 -4.60 -2.39 -9.84
CA GLY A 50 -4.30 -2.49 -8.41
C GLY A 50 -5.56 -2.57 -7.56
N VAL A 51 -5.36 -2.76 -6.26
CA VAL A 51 -6.42 -2.89 -5.25
C VAL A 51 -7.47 -1.75 -5.27
N ILE A 52 -7.08 -0.55 -5.65
CA ILE A 52 -7.96 0.63 -5.70
C ILE A 52 -8.87 0.64 -6.93
N ASP A 53 -8.50 -0.06 -8.01
CA ASP A 53 -9.23 0.01 -9.27
C ASP A 53 -10.63 -0.62 -9.19
N ALA A 54 -10.82 -1.59 -8.29
CA ALA A 54 -12.15 -2.12 -7.99
C ALA A 54 -13.06 -1.05 -7.35
N SER A 55 -12.54 -0.22 -6.45
CA SER A 55 -13.30 0.89 -5.86
C SER A 55 -13.59 1.97 -6.89
N LEU A 56 -12.61 2.33 -7.73
CA LEU A 56 -12.81 3.28 -8.82
C LEU A 56 -13.88 2.81 -9.82
N ALA A 57 -13.84 1.53 -10.21
CA ALA A 57 -14.80 0.96 -11.14
C ALA A 57 -16.23 0.99 -10.60
N ARG A 58 -16.43 0.71 -9.30
CA ARG A 58 -17.75 0.84 -8.64
C ARG A 58 -18.32 2.26 -8.68
N LEU A 59 -17.45 3.27 -8.78
CA LEU A 59 -17.83 4.68 -8.91
C LEU A 59 -17.95 5.16 -10.37
N GLY A 60 -17.75 4.28 -11.36
CA GLY A 60 -17.68 4.65 -12.77
C GLY A 60 -16.47 5.55 -13.10
N ARG A 61 -15.42 5.52 -12.27
CA ARG A 61 -14.20 6.31 -12.43
C ARG A 61 -13.05 5.42 -12.87
N LYS A 62 -12.06 6.04 -13.52
CA LYS A 62 -10.78 5.40 -13.88
C LYS A 62 -9.67 6.41 -13.65
N ARG A 63 -8.54 5.94 -13.11
CA ARG A 63 -7.31 6.74 -12.97
C ARG A 63 -6.42 6.63 -14.20
N ARG A 64 -5.51 7.60 -14.37
CA ARG A 64 -4.44 7.51 -15.36
C ARG A 64 -3.23 6.77 -14.79
N VAL A 65 -3.03 5.51 -15.17
CA VAL A 65 -1.78 4.78 -14.85
C VAL A 65 -0.71 5.21 -15.84
N ALA A 66 0.34 5.87 -15.36
CA ALA A 66 1.44 6.37 -16.20
C ALA A 66 2.58 5.34 -16.33
N CYS A 67 2.80 4.55 -15.28
CA CYS A 67 3.80 3.49 -15.26
C CYS A 67 3.41 2.41 -14.24
N THR A 68 3.84 1.18 -14.51
CA THR A 68 3.67 0.01 -13.63
C THR A 68 5.01 -0.48 -13.12
N PHE A 69 5.02 -1.02 -11.90
CA PHE A 69 6.21 -1.51 -11.22
C PHE A 69 5.93 -2.88 -10.59
N ALA A 70 6.85 -3.82 -10.78
CA ALA A 70 6.79 -5.15 -10.17
C ALA A 70 7.15 -5.16 -8.68
N HIS A 71 7.77 -4.08 -8.17
CA HIS A 71 8.24 -4.00 -6.79
C HIS A 71 7.88 -2.67 -6.14
N ILE A 72 7.28 -2.75 -4.96
CA ILE A 72 6.81 -1.60 -4.17
C ILE A 72 7.93 -0.59 -3.85
N VAL A 73 9.18 -1.05 -3.70
CA VAL A 73 10.35 -0.22 -3.37
C VAL A 73 10.74 0.76 -4.48
N ALA A 74 10.28 0.53 -5.72
CA ALA A 74 10.51 1.44 -6.83
C ALA A 74 9.57 2.67 -6.81
N LEU A 75 8.39 2.56 -6.19
CA LEU A 75 7.39 3.63 -6.21
C LEU A 75 7.89 4.97 -5.63
N PRO A 76 8.56 5.00 -4.46
CA PRO A 76 9.10 6.26 -3.94
C PRO A 76 10.03 6.96 -4.93
N HIS A 77 10.93 6.21 -5.56
CA HIS A 77 11.91 6.73 -6.51
C HIS A 77 11.25 7.29 -7.77
N ALA A 78 10.16 6.69 -8.23
CA ALA A 78 9.38 7.21 -9.36
C ALA A 78 8.62 8.51 -9.02
N VAL A 79 8.17 8.64 -7.77
CA VAL A 79 7.34 9.77 -7.33
C VAL A 79 8.17 11.02 -6.99
N VAL A 80 9.37 10.85 -6.43
CA VAL A 80 10.23 12.00 -6.04
C VAL A 80 10.54 12.87 -7.25
N GLY A 81 10.31 14.17 -7.13
CA GLY A 81 10.57 15.16 -8.19
C GLY A 81 9.63 15.11 -9.39
N THR A 82 8.57 14.30 -9.37
CA THR A 82 7.60 14.18 -10.48
C THR A 82 6.20 14.63 -10.07
N ASP A 83 5.27 14.64 -11.03
CA ASP A 83 3.84 14.82 -10.79
C ASP A 83 3.10 13.48 -10.55
N LEU A 84 3.84 12.38 -10.45
CA LEU A 84 3.27 11.06 -10.17
C LEU A 84 2.77 11.00 -8.72
N ILE A 85 1.73 10.22 -8.52
CA ILE A 85 1.31 9.74 -7.21
C ILE A 85 1.32 8.22 -7.18
N ALA A 86 1.45 7.63 -5.98
CA ALA A 86 1.38 6.17 -5.83
C ALA A 86 0.59 5.79 -4.58
N THR A 87 -0.17 4.71 -4.65
CA THR A 87 -0.93 4.18 -3.51
C THR A 87 -0.31 2.88 -3.04
N LEU A 88 -0.04 2.77 -1.74
CA LEU A 88 0.63 1.63 -1.12
C LEU A 88 0.29 1.48 0.37
N ALA A 89 0.67 0.36 0.97
CA ALA A 89 0.49 0.08 2.39
C ALA A 89 1.15 1.16 3.26
N ARG A 90 0.45 1.64 4.29
CA ARG A 90 0.87 2.78 5.12
C ARG A 90 2.20 2.54 5.80
N ARG A 91 2.44 1.35 6.36
CA ARG A 91 3.72 1.06 7.03
C ARG A 91 4.88 1.05 6.04
N ALA A 92 4.67 0.48 4.84
CA ALA A 92 5.67 0.54 3.77
C ALA A 92 5.95 1.99 3.36
N ALA A 93 4.91 2.80 3.17
CA ALA A 93 5.07 4.22 2.86
C ALA A 93 5.85 4.97 3.95
N LEU A 94 5.56 4.74 5.23
CA LEU A 94 6.28 5.37 6.35
C LEU A 94 7.77 5.04 6.35
N ARG A 95 8.13 3.80 6.01
CA ARG A 95 9.53 3.35 5.96
C ARG A 95 10.27 3.86 4.72
N LEU A 96 9.57 3.96 3.58
CA LEU A 96 10.18 4.23 2.27
C LEU A 96 10.09 5.69 1.82
N ALA A 97 9.21 6.50 2.40
CA ALA A 97 8.96 7.88 1.96
C ALA A 97 10.17 8.82 2.11
N GLY A 98 11.03 8.55 3.08
CA GLY A 98 12.16 9.41 3.43
C GLY A 98 11.74 10.86 3.68
N GLN A 99 12.61 11.80 3.34
CA GLN A 99 12.35 13.23 3.52
C GLN A 99 11.78 13.93 2.30
N ALA A 100 11.65 13.28 1.14
CA ALA A 100 11.18 13.93 -0.08
C ALA A 100 9.65 13.82 -0.27
N LEU A 101 9.02 12.80 0.33
CA LEU A 101 7.61 12.49 0.07
C LEU A 101 6.68 12.91 1.21
N ARG A 102 5.40 13.16 0.87
CA ARG A 102 4.30 13.25 1.83
C ARG A 102 3.37 12.07 1.66
N LEU A 103 3.01 11.47 2.80
CA LEU A 103 1.88 10.56 2.88
C LEU A 103 0.59 11.38 2.98
N ARG A 104 -0.43 10.95 2.26
CA ARG A 104 -1.76 11.57 2.22
C ARG A 104 -2.80 10.48 2.39
N PRO A 105 -3.86 10.72 3.18
CA PRO A 105 -5.02 9.85 3.20
C PRO A 105 -5.58 9.69 1.78
N LEU A 106 -6.11 8.51 1.48
CA LEU A 106 -6.87 8.30 0.26
C LEU A 106 -8.18 9.11 0.32
N PRO A 107 -8.75 9.46 -0.84
CA PRO A 107 -10.14 9.88 -0.89
C PRO A 107 -11.03 8.78 -0.29
N PRO A 108 -11.91 9.08 0.67
CA PRO A 108 -12.72 8.06 1.35
C PRO A 108 -13.55 7.19 0.41
N GLU A 109 -13.93 7.71 -0.75
CA GLU A 109 -14.74 7.01 -1.75
C GLU A 109 -13.99 5.84 -2.40
N VAL A 110 -12.66 5.90 -2.45
CA VAL A 110 -11.82 4.87 -3.06
C VAL A 110 -10.98 4.08 -2.06
N ASP A 111 -11.03 4.46 -0.78
CA ASP A 111 -10.37 3.73 0.29
C ASP A 111 -11.07 2.36 0.48
N PRO A 112 -10.38 1.22 0.28
CA PRO A 112 -10.97 -0.09 0.48
C PRO A 112 -11.17 -0.44 1.97
N GLY A 113 -10.73 0.43 2.89
CA GLY A 113 -10.71 0.15 4.33
C GLY A 113 -9.46 -0.62 4.76
N PRO A 114 -9.36 -0.94 6.05
CA PRO A 114 -8.25 -1.72 6.57
C PRO A 114 -8.26 -3.15 6.01
N PHE A 115 -7.07 -3.75 5.91
CA PHE A 115 -6.89 -5.13 5.48
C PHE A 115 -5.94 -5.88 6.41
N GLY A 116 -6.19 -7.18 6.58
CA GLY A 116 -5.36 -8.04 7.43
C GLY A 116 -4.02 -8.39 6.79
N SER A 117 -2.95 -8.34 7.59
CA SER A 117 -1.71 -9.06 7.33
C SER A 117 -1.66 -10.29 8.22
N ASP A 118 -1.60 -11.46 7.60
CA ASP A 118 -1.72 -12.74 8.29
C ASP A 118 -0.46 -13.60 8.15
N MET A 119 -0.17 -14.38 9.19
CA MET A 119 0.79 -15.47 9.12
C MET A 119 0.09 -16.74 8.67
N VAL A 120 0.48 -17.26 7.50
CA VAL A 120 -0.02 -18.53 6.96
C VAL A 120 1.00 -19.63 7.20
N SER A 121 0.56 -20.74 7.80
CA SER A 121 1.43 -21.87 8.14
C SER A 121 0.79 -23.23 7.87
N SER A 122 1.62 -24.27 7.81
CA SER A 122 1.12 -25.65 7.72
C SER A 122 0.36 -26.04 8.99
N ARG A 123 -0.63 -26.93 8.86
CA ARG A 123 -1.34 -27.50 10.02
C ARG A 123 -0.43 -28.33 10.95
N ARG A 124 0.71 -28.79 10.43
CA ARG A 124 1.72 -29.54 11.19
C ARG A 124 2.68 -28.65 11.97
N ALA A 125 2.61 -27.32 11.78
CA ALA A 125 3.53 -26.38 12.40
C ALA A 125 3.64 -26.49 13.93
N PRO A 126 2.58 -26.77 14.70
CA PRO A 126 2.70 -26.91 16.15
C PRO A 126 3.53 -28.11 16.62
N ALA A 127 3.74 -29.11 15.76
CA ALA A 127 4.55 -30.29 16.09
C ALA A 127 6.07 -30.03 15.91
N ASP A 128 6.45 -28.89 15.33
CA ASP A 128 7.83 -28.48 15.13
C ASP A 128 8.18 -27.34 16.10
N ALA A 129 9.09 -27.60 17.04
CA ALA A 129 9.47 -26.64 18.07
C ALA A 129 10.15 -25.38 17.51
N ALA A 130 10.93 -25.51 16.42
CA ALA A 130 11.60 -24.38 15.81
C ALA A 130 10.60 -23.46 15.08
N LEU A 131 9.64 -24.05 14.38
CA LEU A 131 8.56 -23.30 13.73
C LEU A 131 7.65 -22.64 14.76
N ALA A 132 7.28 -23.35 15.83
CA ALA A 132 6.48 -22.78 16.93
C ALA A 132 7.21 -21.59 17.59
N TRP A 133 8.52 -21.71 17.85
CA TRP A 133 9.33 -20.61 18.38
C TRP A 133 9.33 -19.40 17.44
N LEU A 134 9.58 -19.60 16.14
CA LEU A 134 9.62 -18.52 15.14
C LEU A 134 8.26 -17.83 15.02
N GLN A 135 7.17 -18.60 15.00
CA GLN A 135 5.82 -18.04 14.98
C GLN A 135 5.54 -17.17 16.21
N GLY A 136 5.95 -17.63 17.39
CA GLY A 136 5.88 -16.86 18.62
C GLY A 136 6.72 -15.59 18.58
N LEU A 137 7.91 -15.65 17.98
CA LEU A 137 8.78 -14.48 17.81
C LEU A 137 8.15 -13.43 16.87
N ILE A 138 7.62 -13.85 15.73
CA ILE A 138 6.92 -12.97 14.78
C ILE A 138 5.74 -12.29 15.46
N GLN A 139 4.92 -13.05 16.20
CA GLN A 139 3.77 -12.49 16.92
C GLN A 139 4.18 -11.44 17.97
N ARG A 140 5.29 -11.65 18.69
CA ARG A 140 5.81 -10.66 19.64
C ARG A 140 6.31 -9.40 18.91
N ALA A 141 7.15 -9.56 17.90
CA ALA A 141 7.70 -8.44 17.13
C ALA A 141 6.61 -7.61 16.44
N VAL A 142 5.49 -8.22 16.06
CA VAL A 142 4.33 -7.51 15.51
C VAL A 142 3.63 -6.64 16.55
N LYS A 143 3.50 -7.10 17.81
CA LYS A 143 2.89 -6.29 18.87
C LYS A 143 3.66 -4.99 19.08
N ASP A 144 4.99 -5.08 19.10
CA ASP A 144 5.88 -3.92 19.21
C ASP A 144 5.79 -2.94 18.01
N LEU A 145 5.21 -3.37 16.88
CA LEU A 145 4.98 -2.52 15.70
C LEU A 145 3.60 -1.84 15.70
N THR A 146 2.66 -2.34 16.52
CA THR A 146 1.29 -1.85 16.62
C THR A 146 1.02 -1.01 17.87
N ASP A 147 1.85 -1.17 18.91
CA ASP A 147 1.88 -0.35 20.11
C ASP A 147 2.69 0.95 19.89
#